data_AF-A0A2G4T9U5-F1
#
_entry.id   AF-A0A2G4T9U5-F1
#
_cell.length_a   1.000
_cell.length_b   1.000
_cell.length_c   1.000
_cell.angle_alpha   90.00
_cell.angle_beta   90.00
_cell.angle_gamma   90.00
#
_symmetry.space_group_name_H-M   'P 1'
#
loop_
_entity.id
_entity.type
_entity.pdbx_description
1 polymer ?
#
loop_
_entity_poly.entity_id
_entity_poly.type
_entity_poly.pdbx_seq_one_letter_code
_entity_poly.pdbx_strand_id
1 'polypeptide(L)'
;MSSCIIAGYTITKTAPLNLSVEEAISDSKKVSSFLLQTLTMMEPHQIKANEIAKDAYEECLQLRDYLSEQLWSVFDDEGISSVQAALDDLSQALSKYEMMYEAIEGEWEFVDASCYVSAC
;
A
#
# COMPACT_ATOMS: atom_id res chain seq x y z
N MET A 1 -19.92 18.70 11.68
CA MET A 1 -18.95 17.91 10.90
C MET A 1 -19.73 17.24 9.78
N SER A 2 -19.57 17.67 8.53
CA SER A 2 -20.36 17.15 7.40
C SER A 2 -19.62 16.01 6.70
N SER A 3 -20.29 14.86 6.58
CA SER A 3 -19.94 13.77 5.67
C SER A 3 -20.56 14.05 4.31
N CYS A 4 -19.76 14.02 3.24
CA CYS A 4 -20.29 14.08 1.87
C CYS A 4 -20.61 12.66 1.38
N ILE A 5 -21.79 12.48 0.79
CA ILE A 5 -22.20 11.23 0.14
C ILE A 5 -22.14 11.46 -1.36
N ILE A 6 -21.36 10.65 -2.06
CA ILE A 6 -21.31 10.61 -3.53
C ILE A 6 -21.67 9.18 -3.96
N ALA A 7 -22.65 9.04 -4.86
CA ALA A 7 -23.11 7.75 -5.40
C ALA A 7 -23.51 6.68 -4.34
N GLY A 8 -23.97 7.09 -3.15
CA GLY A 8 -24.39 6.17 -2.09
C GLY A 8 -23.26 5.64 -1.20
N TYR A 9 -22.02 6.08 -1.41
CA TYR A 9 -20.88 5.77 -0.56
C TYR A 9 -20.63 6.90 0.43
N THR A 10 -20.57 6.54 1.72
CA THR A 10 -20.23 7.48 2.79
C THR A 10 -18.72 7.63 2.85
N ILE A 11 -18.20 8.78 2.45
CA ILE A 11 -16.77 9.09 2.61
C ILE A 11 -16.55 9.44 4.09
N THR A 12 -16.03 8.48 4.86
CA THR A 12 -15.49 8.73 6.19
C THR A 12 -14.24 9.56 6.04
N LYS A 13 -14.39 10.86 6.30
CA LYS A 13 -13.37 11.91 6.37
C LYS A 13 -12.00 11.37 6.79
N THR A 14 -11.18 11.00 5.81
CA THR A 14 -9.74 10.89 5.96
C THR A 14 -9.27 12.27 6.46
N ALA A 15 -8.31 12.30 7.39
CA ALA A 15 -7.74 13.58 7.80
C ALA A 15 -7.20 14.25 6.52
N PRO A 16 -7.62 15.48 6.18
CA PRO A 16 -7.13 16.11 4.97
C PRO A 16 -5.63 16.29 5.13
N LEU A 17 -4.86 15.49 4.42
CA LEU A 17 -3.44 15.75 4.23
C LEU A 17 -3.39 17.14 3.57
N ASN A 18 -2.73 18.09 4.23
CA ASN A 18 -2.48 19.42 3.66
C ASN A 18 -1.36 19.31 2.60
N LEU A 19 -1.55 18.43 1.62
CA LEU A 19 -0.61 18.11 0.54
C LEU A 19 -1.30 18.38 -0.80
N SER A 20 -0.53 18.81 -1.79
CA SER A 20 -0.96 18.79 -3.19
C SER A 20 -0.99 17.37 -3.73
N VAL A 21 -1.69 17.16 -4.85
CA VAL A 21 -1.69 15.86 -5.54
C VAL A 21 -0.28 15.48 -5.99
N GLU A 22 0.51 16.42 -6.51
CA GLU A 22 1.89 16.13 -6.91
C GLU A 22 2.79 15.78 -5.72
N GLU A 23 2.60 16.45 -4.58
CA GLU A 23 3.31 16.13 -3.33
C GLU A 23 2.96 14.72 -2.85
N ALA A 24 1.68 14.36 -2.83
CA ALA A 24 1.23 13.03 -2.46
C ALA A 24 1.75 11.94 -3.42
N ILE A 25 1.83 12.22 -4.72
CA ILE A 25 2.45 11.30 -5.71
C ILE A 25 3.97 11.16 -5.46
N SER A 26 4.65 12.26 -5.12
CA SER A 26 6.08 12.21 -4.81
C SER A 26 6.35 11.41 -3.53
N ASP A 27 5.54 11.64 -2.50
CA ASP A 27 5.70 11.01 -1.20
C ASP A 27 5.28 9.54 -1.24
N SER A 28 4.20 9.19 -1.94
CA SER A 28 3.81 7.79 -2.15
C SER A 28 4.92 6.95 -2.76
N LYS A 29 5.66 7.47 -3.75
CA LYS A 29 6.82 6.79 -4.35
C LYS A 29 7.96 6.60 -3.36
N LYS A 30 8.25 7.62 -2.54
CA LYS A 30 9.33 7.54 -1.53
C LYS A 30 8.97 6.53 -0.44
N VAL A 31 7.77 6.65 0.14
CA VAL A 31 7.33 5.85 1.28
C VAL A 31 7.12 4.39 0.86
N SER A 32 6.50 4.12 -0.30
CA SER A 32 6.37 2.76 -0.83
C SER A 32 7.73 2.11 -1.09
N SER A 33 8.66 2.82 -1.71
CA SER A 33 10.02 2.33 -1.95
C SER A 33 10.76 2.06 -0.65
N PHE A 34 10.64 2.97 0.33
CA PHE A 34 11.24 2.81 1.65
C PHE A 34 10.67 1.59 2.38
N LEU A 35 9.35 1.40 2.36
CA LEU A 35 8.69 0.26 2.97
C LEU A 35 9.13 -1.05 2.30
N LEU A 36 9.12 -1.11 0.96
CA LEU A 36 9.58 -2.27 0.21
C LEU A 36 11.03 -2.63 0.50
N GLN A 37 11.92 -1.63 0.60
CA GLN A 37 13.33 -1.84 0.93
C GLN A 37 13.48 -2.35 2.36
N THR A 38 12.77 -1.72 3.31
CA THR A 38 12.77 -2.13 4.73
C THR A 38 12.31 -3.58 4.88
N LEU A 39 11.23 -3.96 4.21
CA LEU A 39 10.72 -5.34 4.20
C LEU A 39 11.70 -6.31 3.55
N THR A 40 12.41 -5.91 2.49
CA THR A 40 13.38 -6.79 1.81
C THR A 40 14.59 -7.13 2.68
N MET A 41 14.97 -6.22 3.59
CA MET A 41 16.10 -6.42 4.50
C MET A 41 15.70 -7.09 5.82
N MET A 42 14.41 -7.43 5.98
CA MET A 42 13.84 -7.92 7.22
C MET A 42 13.42 -9.37 7.11
N GLU A 43 13.65 -10.12 8.19
CA GLU A 43 13.07 -11.45 8.33
C GLU A 43 11.61 -11.35 8.76
N PRO A 44 10.69 -12.18 8.24
CA PRO A 44 9.25 -12.07 8.54
C PRO A 44 8.97 -11.93 10.03
N HIS A 45 9.57 -12.76 10.88
CA HIS A 45 9.33 -12.75 12.34
C HIS A 45 9.66 -11.41 13.04
N GLN A 46 10.43 -10.52 12.41
CA GLN A 46 10.79 -9.20 12.96
C GLN A 46 9.70 -8.15 12.72
N ILE A 47 8.78 -8.38 11.78
CA ILE A 47 7.81 -7.37 11.34
C ILE A 47 6.89 -6.90 12.47
N LYS A 48 6.50 -7.82 13.37
CA LYS A 48 5.62 -7.52 14.51
C LYS A 48 6.23 -6.57 15.53
N ALA A 49 7.56 -6.52 15.61
CA ALA A 49 8.29 -5.67 16.54
C ALA A 49 8.91 -4.44 15.86
N ASN A 50 8.69 -4.27 14.55
CA ASN A 50 9.30 -3.21 13.78
C ASN A 50 8.35 -2.02 13.62
N GLU A 51 8.43 -1.08 14.56
CA GLU A 51 7.63 0.15 14.51
C GLU A 51 7.94 1.00 13.27
N ILE A 52 9.17 0.97 12.72
CA ILE A 52 9.52 1.74 11.51
C ILE A 52 8.75 1.23 10.29
N ALA A 53 8.69 -0.09 10.12
CA ALA A 53 7.94 -0.69 9.02
C ALA A 53 6.44 -0.46 9.19
N LYS A 54 5.93 -0.49 10.43
CA LYS A 54 4.54 -0.19 10.74
C LYS A 54 4.17 1.27 10.48
N ASP A 55 5.00 2.22 10.91
CA ASP A 55 4.79 3.65 10.66
C ASP A 55 4.77 3.94 9.15
N ALA A 56 5.72 3.37 8.40
CA ALA A 56 5.75 3.50 6.94
C ALA A 56 4.54 2.83 6.25
N TYR A 57 4.05 1.70 6.79
CA TYR A 57 2.82 1.06 6.32
C TYR A 57 1.59 1.94 6.56
N GLU A 58 1.45 2.53 7.75
CA GLU A 58 0.35 3.46 8.07
C GLU A 58 0.40 4.73 7.19
N GLU A 59 1.59 5.25 6.90
CA GLU A 59 1.78 6.37 5.99
C GLU A 59 1.39 5.99 4.54
N CYS A 60 1.78 4.80 4.06
CA CYS A 60 1.31 4.28 2.78
C CYS A 60 -0.22 4.17 2.70
N LEU A 61 -0.88 3.72 3.78
CA LEU A 61 -2.34 3.65 3.84
C LEU A 61 -2.99 5.04 3.70
N GLN A 62 -2.48 6.03 4.44
CA GLN A 62 -3.00 7.40 4.39
C GLN A 62 -2.86 8.01 2.99
N LEU A 63 -1.70 7.82 2.35
CA LEU A 63 -1.44 8.31 0.99
C LEU A 63 -2.33 7.61 -0.04
N ARG A 64 -2.54 6.30 0.09
CA ARG A 64 -3.43 5.54 -0.79
C ARG A 64 -4.86 6.05 -0.71
N ASP A 65 -5.37 6.24 0.50
CA ASP A 65 -6.74 6.69 0.70
C ASP A 65 -6.93 8.12 0.16
N TYR A 66 -5.97 9.02 0.42
CA TYR A 66 -5.98 10.37 -0.15
C TYR A 66 -5.95 10.36 -1.68
N LEU A 67 -4.99 9.65 -2.30
CA LEU A 67 -4.86 9.58 -3.75
C LEU A 67 -6.09 8.94 -4.42
N SER A 68 -6.72 7.97 -3.75
CA SER A 68 -7.97 7.37 -4.21
C SER A 68 -9.13 8.36 -4.20
N GLU A 69 -9.17 9.28 -3.23
CA GLU A 69 -10.13 10.39 -3.24
C GLU A 69 -9.82 11.41 -4.35
N GLN A 70 -8.54 11.67 -4.61
CA GLN A 70 -8.11 12.59 -5.66
C GLN A 70 -8.40 12.08 -7.08
N LEU A 71 -8.46 10.76 -7.31
CA LEU A 71 -8.88 10.21 -8.61
C LEU A 71 -10.24 10.74 -9.07
N TRP A 72 -11.14 11.06 -8.13
CA TRP A 72 -12.45 11.62 -8.45
C TRP A 72 -12.42 13.11 -8.79
N SER A 73 -11.30 13.79 -8.51
CA SER A 73 -11.12 15.23 -8.62
C SER A 73 -10.14 15.64 -9.74
N VAL A 74 -9.34 14.70 -10.26
CA VAL A 74 -8.42 14.91 -11.38
C VAL A 74 -9.15 14.65 -12.70
N PHE A 75 -8.98 15.54 -13.69
CA PHE A 75 -9.72 15.50 -14.95
C PHE A 75 -8.84 15.31 -16.19
N ASP A 76 -7.51 15.44 -16.04
CA ASP A 76 -6.55 15.26 -17.13
C ASP A 76 -5.96 13.84 -17.13
N ASP A 77 -5.79 13.27 -18.34
CA ASP A 77 -5.35 11.89 -18.53
C ASP A 77 -3.96 11.62 -17.93
N GLU A 78 -3.07 12.63 -17.92
CA GLU A 78 -1.71 12.54 -17.37
C GLU A 78 -1.71 12.49 -15.84
N GLY A 79 -2.51 13.34 -15.20
CA GLY A 79 -2.76 13.33 -13.77
C GLY A 79 -3.42 12.02 -13.31
N ILE A 80 -4.44 11.54 -14.04
CA ILE A 80 -5.08 10.25 -13.76
C ILE A 80 -4.04 9.12 -13.82
N SER A 81 -3.24 9.06 -14.89
CA SER A 81 -2.21 8.03 -15.06
C SER A 81 -1.16 8.08 -13.95
N SER A 82 -0.77 9.29 -13.52
CA SER A 82 0.23 9.49 -12.46
C SER A 82 -0.30 9.08 -11.09
N VAL A 83 -1.56 9.38 -10.78
CA VAL A 83 -2.23 8.95 -9.55
C VAL A 83 -2.41 7.43 -9.54
N GLN A 84 -2.83 6.83 -10.65
CA GLN A 84 -2.96 5.37 -10.77
C GLN A 84 -1.62 4.66 -10.54
N ALA A 85 -0.54 5.13 -11.18
CA ALA A 85 0.78 4.56 -10.96
C ALA A 85 1.22 4.65 -9.50
N ALA A 86 0.96 5.78 -8.83
CA ALA A 86 1.24 5.94 -7.40
C ALA A 86 0.42 4.98 -6.52
N LEU A 87 -0.85 4.75 -6.86
CA LEU A 87 -1.71 3.80 -6.16
C LEU A 87 -1.26 2.35 -6.36
N ASP A 88 -0.77 2.00 -7.55
CA ASP A 88 -0.22 0.68 -7.84
C ASP A 88 1.06 0.42 -7.01
N ASP A 89 1.96 1.42 -6.95
CA ASP A 89 3.19 1.35 -6.14
C ASP A 89 2.87 1.17 -4.65
N LEU A 90 1.91 1.95 -4.13
CA LEU A 90 1.44 1.83 -2.75
C LEU A 90 0.82 0.47 -2.49
N SER A 91 -0.04 -0.02 -3.39
CA SER A 91 -0.71 -1.31 -3.24
C SER A 91 0.29 -2.46 -3.20
N GLN A 92 1.33 -2.43 -4.05
CA GLN A 92 2.40 -3.42 -4.02
C GLN A 92 3.13 -3.43 -2.66
N ALA A 93 3.47 -2.26 -2.13
CA ALA A 93 4.16 -2.15 -0.85
C ALA A 93 3.32 -2.63 0.32
N LEU A 94 2.04 -2.25 0.36
CA LEU A 94 1.07 -2.67 1.37
C LEU A 94 0.86 -4.19 1.34
N SER A 95 0.61 -4.77 0.16
CA SER A 95 0.41 -6.23 0.03
C SER A 95 1.65 -7.01 0.49
N LYS A 96 2.87 -6.51 0.23
CA LYS A 96 4.07 -7.19 0.71
C LYS A 96 4.18 -7.18 2.24
N TYR A 97 3.79 -6.07 2.88
CA TYR A 97 3.75 -5.97 4.34
C TYR A 97 2.74 -6.96 4.93
N GLU A 98 1.53 -7.00 4.37
CA GLU A 98 0.46 -7.92 4.78
C GLU A 98 0.89 -9.38 4.60
N MET A 99 1.48 -9.75 3.45
CA MET A 99 2.01 -11.09 3.22
C MET A 99 3.08 -11.51 4.25
N MET A 100 3.96 -10.59 4.66
CA MET A 100 4.94 -10.89 5.71
C MET A 100 4.27 -11.10 7.07
N TYR A 101 3.22 -10.33 7.40
CA TYR A 101 2.42 -10.56 8.61
C TYR A 101 1.71 -11.92 8.57
N GLU A 102 1.09 -12.25 7.44
CA GLU A 102 0.41 -13.53 7.21
C GLU A 102 1.37 -14.72 7.23
N ALA A 103 2.61 -14.57 6.78
CA ALA A 103 3.63 -15.62 6.86
C ALA A 103 4.00 -16.00 8.31
N ILE A 104 3.67 -15.15 9.28
CA ILE A 104 3.93 -15.38 10.72
C ILE A 104 2.66 -15.85 11.44
N GLU A 105 1.49 -15.33 11.05
CA GLU A 105 0.21 -15.69 11.68
C GLU A 105 -0.43 -16.93 11.06
N GLY A 106 -0.21 -17.14 9.77
CA GLY A 106 -0.65 -18.30 9.03
C GLY A 106 0.45 -19.34 8.99
N GLU A 107 0.11 -20.56 9.41
CA GLU A 107 0.80 -21.78 9.01
C GLU A 107 0.76 -21.92 7.48
N TRP A 108 1.57 -21.16 6.76
CA TRP A 108 1.92 -21.51 5.40
C TRP A 108 2.93 -22.65 5.49
N GLU A 109 2.42 -23.89 5.54
CA GLU A 109 3.20 -25.05 5.12
C GLU A 109 3.77 -24.71 3.74
N PHE A 110 5.09 -24.53 3.68
CA PHE A 110 5.83 -24.46 2.44
C PHE A 110 5.54 -25.75 1.68
N VAL A 111 4.54 -25.75 0.79
CA VAL A 111 4.40 -26.85 -0.18
C VAL A 111 5.51 -26.63 -1.19
N ASP A 112 6.67 -27.18 -0.87
CA ASP A 112 7.83 -27.25 -1.76
C ASP A 112 7.36 -27.88 -3.07
N ALA A 113 7.32 -27.09 -4.14
CA ALA A 113 6.93 -27.53 -5.47
C ALA A 113 8.03 -28.38 -6.15
N SER A 114 8.82 -29.12 -5.37
CA SER A 114 9.91 -29.96 -5.87
C SER A 114 9.47 -31.33 -6.39
N CYS A 115 8.17 -31.66 -6.38
CA CYS A 115 7.68 -32.98 -6.79
C CYS A 115 7.03 -33.08 -8.18
N TYR A 116 7.29 -32.17 -9.11
CA TYR A 116 6.93 -32.37 -10.53
C TYR A 116 8.15 -32.55 -11.44
N VAL A 117 9.08 -33.43 -11.06
CA VAL A 117 9.95 -34.12 -12.03
C VAL A 117 10.07 -35.60 -11.69
N SER A 118 9.17 -36.39 -12.28
CA SER A 118 9.41 -37.79 -12.65
C SER A 118 8.47 -38.05 -13.83
N ALA A 119 8.88 -37.90 -15.08
CA ALA A 119 9.85 -38.71 -15.82
C ALA A 119 9.53 -40.22 -15.72
N CYS A 120 8.53 -40.67 -16.48
CA CYS A 120 8.56 -41.81 -17.43
C CYS A 120 7.12 -42.18 -17.85
#